data_AF-A0A848XSM7-F1
#
_entry.id   AF-A0A848XSM7-F1
#
_cell.length_a   1.000
_cell.length_b   1.000
_cell.length_c   1.000
_cell.angle_alpha   90.00
_cell.angle_beta   90.00
_cell.angle_gamma   90.00
#
_symmetry.space_group_name_H-M   'P 1'
#
loop_
_entity.id
_entity.type
_entity.pdbx_description
1 polymer ?
#
loop_
_entity_poly.entity_id
_entity_poly.type
_entity_poly.pdbx_seq_one_letter_code
_entity_poly.pdbx_strand_id
1 'polypeptide(L)'
;MYSLNVRDHFMIAHSFDGEAFGPAQRLHGATYVVDATFRRPELDPNGMVVDIALATEELKRVLSELNFRNLDDEPAFEGLNTTTEFLAREIFDRMRA
;
A
#
# COMPACT_ATOMS: atom_id res chain seq x y z
N MET A 1 21.38 10.06 8.28
CA MET A 1 20.08 9.71 7.66
C MET A 1 19.29 8.91 8.67
N TYR A 2 18.20 9.45 9.17
CA TYR A 2 17.29 8.77 10.09
C TYR A 2 16.12 8.18 9.30
N SER A 3 15.56 7.07 9.78
CA SER A 3 14.37 6.44 9.20
C SER A 3 13.45 5.90 10.28
N LEU A 4 12.14 6.01 10.05
CA LEU A 4 11.11 5.44 10.91
C LEU A 4 10.09 4.72 10.03
N ASN A 5 9.69 3.53 10.45
CA ASN A 5 8.74 2.68 9.74
C ASN A 5 7.48 2.50 10.60
N VAL A 6 6.32 2.62 9.96
CA VAL A 6 5.04 2.15 10.49
C VAL A 6 4.52 1.03 9.60
N ARG A 7 3.86 0.06 10.22
CA ARG A 7 3.36 -1.14 9.55
C ARG A 7 1.88 -1.31 9.80
N ASP A 8 1.16 -1.66 8.75
CA ASP A 8 -0.21 -2.14 8.84
C ASP A 8 -0.43 -3.21 7.75
N HIS A 9 -1.67 -3.64 7.54
CA HIS A 9 -2.03 -4.66 6.58
C HIS A 9 -3.43 -4.43 6.02
N PHE A 10 -3.68 -5.02 4.86
CA PHE A 10 -5.01 -5.05 4.24
C PHE A 10 -5.21 -6.35 3.47
N MET A 11 -6.47 -6.71 3.26
CA MET A 11 -6.89 -7.97 2.64
C MET A 11 -7.70 -7.66 1.39
N ILE A 12 -7.35 -8.28 0.27
CA ILE A 12 -8.03 -8.04 -1.02
C ILE A 12 -8.29 -9.34 -1.77
N ALA A 13 -9.15 -9.24 -2.78
CA ALA A 13 -9.20 -10.15 -3.92
C ALA A 13 -8.75 -9.42 -5.19
N HIS A 14 -8.15 -10.15 -6.14
CA HIS A 14 -7.85 -9.68 -7.50
C HIS A 14 -7.52 -10.84 -8.45
N SER A 15 -7.39 -10.54 -9.73
CA SER A 15 -6.82 -11.41 -10.75
C SER A 15 -5.84 -10.64 -11.64
N PHE A 16 -5.05 -11.37 -12.43
CA PHE A 16 -4.10 -10.78 -13.38
C PHE A 16 -4.37 -11.22 -14.81
N ASP A 17 -4.23 -10.30 -15.75
CA ASP A 17 -4.25 -10.56 -17.17
C ASP A 17 -2.83 -10.84 -17.70
N GLY A 18 -2.70 -11.94 -18.45
CA GLY A 18 -1.48 -12.30 -19.18
C GLY A 18 -0.95 -13.68 -18.84
N GLU A 19 -0.52 -14.42 -19.87
CA GLU A 19 -0.08 -15.82 -19.75
C GLU A 19 1.05 -16.02 -18.72
N ALA A 20 1.90 -15.01 -18.53
CA ALA A 20 3.00 -15.03 -17.57
C ALA A 20 2.55 -15.21 -16.10
N PHE A 21 1.31 -14.84 -15.77
CA PHE A 21 0.79 -14.94 -14.41
C PHE A 21 0.24 -16.33 -14.06
N GLY A 22 0.16 -17.25 -15.04
CA GLY A 22 -0.19 -18.64 -14.82
C GLY A 22 -1.47 -18.80 -13.97
N PRO A 23 -1.42 -19.45 -12.79
CA PRO A 23 -2.60 -19.64 -11.95
C PRO A 23 -3.17 -18.36 -11.34
N ALA A 24 -2.38 -17.29 -11.22
CA ALA A 24 -2.81 -16.00 -10.68
C ALA A 24 -3.73 -15.23 -11.64
N GLN A 25 -3.94 -15.75 -12.86
CA GLN A 25 -5.01 -15.29 -13.75
C GLN A 25 -6.42 -15.61 -13.21
N ARG A 26 -6.54 -16.53 -12.25
CA ARG A 26 -7.81 -16.76 -11.55
C ARG A 26 -7.97 -15.75 -10.42
N LEU A 27 -9.21 -15.38 -10.13
CA LEU A 27 -9.53 -14.62 -8.92
C LEU A 27 -8.97 -15.33 -7.68
N HIS A 28 -8.15 -14.61 -6.94
CA HIS A 28 -7.53 -15.06 -5.70
C HIS A 28 -7.44 -13.89 -4.73
N GLY A 29 -6.98 -14.16 -3.51
CA GLY A 29 -6.82 -13.13 -2.50
C GLY A 29 -5.42 -13.08 -1.93
N ALA A 30 -5.11 -11.95 -1.31
CA ALA A 30 -3.86 -11.72 -0.60
C ALA A 30 -4.12 -10.94 0.69
N THR A 31 -3.33 -11.26 1.72
CA THR A 31 -3.14 -10.37 2.87
C THR A 31 -1.81 -9.67 2.67
N TYR A 32 -1.85 -8.38 2.38
CA TYR A 32 -0.67 -7.56 2.18
C TYR A 32 -0.25 -6.93 3.50
N VAL A 33 0.99 -7.15 3.90
CA VAL A 33 1.65 -6.37 4.95
C VAL A 33 2.35 -5.19 4.29
N VAL A 34 2.10 -3.99 4.79
CA VAL A 34 2.58 -2.74 4.19
C VAL A 34 3.49 -2.01 5.16
N ASP A 35 4.68 -1.69 4.69
CA ASP A 35 5.70 -0.92 5.40
C ASP A 35 5.81 0.49 4.82
N ALA A 36 5.33 1.50 5.54
CA ALA A 36 5.54 2.90 5.18
C ALA A 36 6.78 3.45 5.90
N THR A 37 7.82 3.79 5.14
CA THR A 37 9.09 4.26 5.70
C THR A 37 9.31 5.75 5.41
N PHE A 38 9.44 6.53 6.46
CA PHE A 38 9.74 7.96 6.44
C PHE A 38 11.23 8.18 6.70
N ARG A 39 11.85 9.13 6.00
CA ARG A 39 13.29 9.40 6.09
C ARG A 39 13.57 10.90 6.09
N ARG A 40 14.54 11.31 6.91
CA ARG A 40 15.07 12.69 6.92
C ARG A 40 16.54 12.72 7.37
N PRO A 41 17.34 13.70 6.93
CA PRO A 41 18.77 13.75 7.23
C PRO A 41 19.06 13.95 8.73
N GLU A 42 18.25 14.78 9.40
CA GLU A 42 18.35 15.18 10.82
C GLU A 42 16.97 15.14 11.46
N LEU A 43 16.86 14.93 12.78
CA LEU A 43 15.57 14.94 13.49
C LEU A 43 14.94 16.34 13.52
N ASP A 44 13.64 16.43 13.78
CA ASP A 44 12.97 17.73 14.03
C ASP A 44 13.31 18.30 15.43
N PRO A 45 12.83 19.51 15.78
CA PRO A 45 13.06 20.09 17.11
C PRO A 45 12.52 19.25 18.28
N ASN A 46 11.61 18.31 18.03
CA ASN A 46 11.07 17.38 19.01
C ASN A 46 11.84 16.05 19.04
N GLY A 47 12.90 15.90 18.24
CA GLY A 47 13.68 14.66 18.15
C GLY A 47 13.04 13.56 17.31
N MET A 48 12.13 13.90 16.38
CA MET A 48 11.35 12.92 15.60
C MET A 48 11.71 12.88 14.11
N VAL A 49 11.50 11.72 13.49
CA VAL A 49 11.49 11.57 12.02
C VAL A 49 10.18 12.10 11.46
N VAL A 50 9.07 11.65 12.04
CA VAL A 50 7.68 11.97 11.76
C VAL A 50 6.88 11.72 13.05
N ASP A 51 5.73 12.35 13.19
CA ASP A 51 4.77 11.96 14.23
C ASP A 51 4.24 10.54 13.92
N ILE A 52 4.55 9.59 14.80
CA ILE A 52 4.21 8.18 14.58
C ILE A 52 2.70 7.91 14.66
N ALA A 53 1.96 8.68 15.46
CA ALA A 53 0.52 8.52 15.59
C ALA A 53 -0.15 8.93 14.27
N LEU A 54 0.20 10.12 13.76
CA LEU A 54 -0.30 10.61 12.47
C LEU A 54 0.13 9.71 11.30
N ALA A 55 1.39 9.25 11.27
CA ALA A 55 1.87 8.35 10.23
C ALA A 55 1.09 7.01 10.21
N THR A 56 0.75 6.49 11.39
CA THR A 56 -0.03 5.24 11.51
C THR A 56 -1.49 5.46 11.10
N GLU A 57 -2.09 6.57 11.51
CA GLU A 57 -3.47 6.93 11.14
C GLU A 57 -3.63 7.15 9.63
N GLU A 58 -2.70 7.87 9.00
CA GLU A 58 -2.72 8.09 7.56
C GLU A 58 -2.50 6.80 6.78
N LEU A 59 -1.55 5.95 7.18
CA LEU A 59 -1.38 4.63 6.54
C LEU A 59 -2.67 3.82 6.64
N LYS A 60 -3.27 3.75 7.83
CA LYS A 60 -4.54 3.04 8.03
C LYS A 60 -5.66 3.60 7.15
N ARG A 61 -5.76 4.94 7.04
CA ARG A 61 -6.77 5.60 6.18
C ARG A 61 -6.58 5.20 4.73
N VAL A 62 -5.36 5.32 4.19
CA VAL A 62 -5.04 4.93 2.81
C VAL A 62 -5.37 3.46 2.55
N LEU A 63 -4.93 2.55 3.45
CA LEU A 63 -5.19 1.12 3.27
C LEU A 63 -6.68 0.76 3.42
N SER A 64 -7.45 1.51 4.21
CA SER A 64 -8.90 1.27 4.37
C SER A 64 -9.71 1.49 3.09
N GLU A 65 -9.18 2.28 2.15
CA GLU A 65 -9.77 2.47 0.82
C GLU A 65 -9.61 1.24 -0.07
N LEU A 66 -8.66 0.34 0.25
CA LEU A 66 -8.39 -0.89 -0.48
C LEU A 66 -8.83 -2.14 0.29
N ASN A 67 -8.93 -2.06 1.61
CA ASN A 67 -9.19 -3.21 2.47
C ASN A 67 -10.57 -3.84 2.23
N PHE A 68 -10.63 -5.17 2.27
CA PHE A 68 -11.81 -6.00 2.03
C PHE A 68 -12.53 -5.75 0.70
N ARG A 69 -11.77 -5.45 -0.36
CA ARG A 69 -12.29 -5.20 -1.71
C ARG A 69 -11.77 -6.22 -2.72
N ASN A 70 -12.54 -6.38 -3.79
CA ASN A 70 -12.04 -6.97 -5.03
C ASN A 70 -11.49 -5.84 -5.91
N LEU A 71 -10.19 -5.86 -6.18
CA LEU A 71 -9.55 -4.79 -6.94
C LEU A 71 -9.91 -4.82 -8.43
N ASP A 72 -10.40 -5.95 -8.93
CA ASP A 72 -10.91 -6.07 -10.30
C ASP A 72 -12.20 -5.27 -10.52
N ASP A 73 -12.94 -4.97 -9.43
CA ASP A 73 -14.19 -4.21 -9.46
C ASP A 73 -13.96 -2.70 -9.22
N GLU A 74 -12.73 -2.28 -8.93
CA GLU A 74 -12.41 -0.89 -8.63
C GLU A 74 -12.18 -0.10 -9.94
N PRO A 75 -13.01 0.91 -10.26
CA PRO A 75 -12.89 1.64 -11.53
C PRO A 75 -11.53 2.32 -11.73
N ALA A 76 -10.84 2.65 -10.63
CA ALA A 76 -9.50 3.23 -10.68
C ALA A 76 -8.43 2.26 -11.22
N PHE A 77 -8.71 0.96 -11.25
CA PHE A 77 -7.77 -0.09 -11.66
C PHE A 77 -8.19 -0.83 -12.93
N GLU A 78 -9.22 -0.34 -13.63
CA GLU A 78 -9.71 -0.95 -14.86
C GLU A 78 -8.59 -1.07 -15.92
N GLY A 79 -8.38 -2.30 -16.42
CA GLY A 79 -7.35 -2.62 -17.42
C GLY A 79 -5.91 -2.65 -16.89
N LEU A 80 -5.72 -2.60 -15.57
CA LEU A 80 -4.40 -2.64 -14.93
C LEU A 80 -4.23 -3.92 -14.11
N ASN A 81 -3.07 -4.56 -14.25
CA ASN A 81 -2.67 -5.63 -13.34
C ASN A 81 -2.28 -5.03 -11.98
N THR A 82 -3.07 -5.34 -10.94
CA THR A 82 -2.85 -4.88 -9.56
C THR A 82 -1.75 -5.67 -8.86
N THR A 83 -0.58 -5.79 -9.50
CA THR A 83 0.58 -6.50 -8.93
C THR A 83 1.04 -5.83 -7.64
N THR A 84 1.83 -6.55 -6.85
CA THR A 84 2.38 -6.01 -5.59
C THR A 84 3.19 -4.72 -5.84
N GLU A 85 3.97 -4.65 -6.92
CA GLU A 85 4.74 -3.45 -7.29
C GLU A 85 3.85 -2.28 -7.68
N PHE A 86 2.76 -2.55 -8.43
CA PHE A 86 1.77 -1.53 -8.77
C PHE A 86 1.10 -0.99 -7.50
N LEU A 87 0.64 -1.87 -6.61
CA LEU A 87 -0.01 -1.48 -5.35
C LEU A 87 0.96 -0.74 -4.41
N ALA A 88 2.23 -1.13 -4.36
CA ALA A 88 3.24 -0.41 -3.59
C ALA A 88 3.39 1.04 -4.06
N ARG A 89 3.39 1.28 -5.38
CA ARG A 89 3.40 2.63 -5.95
C ARG A 89 2.10 3.38 -5.64
N GLU A 90 0.95 2.75 -5.84
CA GLU A 90 -0.36 3.35 -5.57
C GLU A 90 -0.49 3.81 -4.11
N ILE A 91 -0.10 2.96 -3.17
CA ILE A 91 -0.09 3.30 -1.74
C ILE A 91 0.89 4.44 -1.46
N PHE A 92 2.09 4.42 -2.07
CA PHE A 92 3.06 5.50 -1.93
C PHE A 92 2.51 6.85 -2.43
N ASP A 93 1.87 6.86 -3.59
CA ASP A 93 1.31 8.07 -4.17
C ASP A 93 0.16 8.63 -3.31
N ARG A 94 -0.68 7.76 -2.74
CA ARG A 94 -1.74 8.15 -1.78
C ARG A 94 -1.19 8.67 -0.45
N MET A 95 -0.11 8.09 0.06
CA MET A 95 0.56 8.56 1.28
C MET A 95 1.29 9.90 1.09
N ARG A 96 1.59 10.26 -0.16
CA ARG A 96 2.28 11.50 -0.51
C ARG A 96 1.32 12.69 -0.70
N ALA A 97 0.07 12.43 -1.07
CA ALA A 97 -0.96 13.43 -1.36
C ALA A 97 -1.41 14.19 -0.10
#